data_AF-A0A527WCD0-F1
#
_entry.id   AF-A0A527WCD0-F1
#
_cell.length_a   1.000
_cell.length_b   1.000
_cell.length_c   1.000
_cell.angle_alpha   90.00
_cell.angle_beta   90.00
_cell.angle_gamma   90.00
#
_symmetry.space_group_name_H-M   'P 1'
#
loop_
_entity.id
_entity.type
_entity.pdbx_description
1 polymer ?
#
loop_
_entity_poly.entity_id
_entity_poly.type
_entity_poly.pdbx_seq_one_letter_code
_entity_poly.pdbx_strand_id
1 'polypeptide(L)'
;MDFSVVNWLAVVVAAVVAWLFGAAWYMSLSKPWLKAAKLDPATMQRSAVPFIVSFIAELVMAIVLTLVVGAITGGEPNPVAGLLFGFVLWLGFIATTLAVNHR
;
A
#
# COMPACT_ATOMS: atom_id res chain seq x y z
N MET A 1 -9.67 7.34 19.13
CA MET A 1 -9.87 6.53 17.92
C MET A 1 -10.93 5.51 18.25
N ASP A 2 -12.06 5.53 17.56
CA ASP A 2 -13.11 4.54 17.73
C ASP A 2 -12.78 3.32 16.86
N PHE A 3 -12.55 2.17 17.50
CA PHE A 3 -12.24 0.92 16.78
C PHE A 3 -13.50 0.09 16.48
N SER A 4 -14.68 0.54 16.94
CA SER A 4 -15.94 -0.14 16.64
C SER A 4 -16.31 -0.08 15.15
N VAL A 5 -15.80 0.92 14.42
CA VAL A 5 -15.96 1.08 12.97
C VAL A 5 -15.09 0.14 12.14
N VAL A 6 -14.18 -0.62 12.78
CA VAL A 6 -13.22 -1.47 12.07
C VAL A 6 -13.85 -2.80 11.70
N ASN A 7 -14.04 -3.03 10.41
CA ASN A 7 -14.29 -4.36 9.89
C ASN A 7 -12.96 -5.11 9.72
N TRP A 8 -12.61 -5.94 10.70
CA TRP A 8 -11.35 -6.70 10.71
C TRP A 8 -11.18 -7.64 9.50
N LEU A 9 -12.28 -8.20 9.00
CA LEU A 9 -12.23 -9.01 7.78
C LEU A 9 -11.87 -8.16 6.57
N ALA A 10 -12.48 -6.98 6.43
CA ALA A 10 -12.17 -6.05 5.34
C ALA A 10 -10.71 -5.57 5.41
N VAL A 11 -10.17 -5.34 6.61
CA VAL A 11 -8.75 -4.98 6.81
C VAL A 11 -7.82 -6.08 6.27
N VAL A 12 -8.06 -7.34 6.66
CA VAL A 12 -7.22 -8.46 6.20
C VAL A 12 -7.33 -8.63 4.69
N VAL A 13 -8.55 -8.56 4.13
CA VAL A 13 -8.77 -8.65 2.68
C VAL A 13 -8.07 -7.51 1.94
N ALA A 14 -8.17 -6.27 2.42
CA ALA A 14 -7.51 -5.12 1.83
C ALA A 14 -5.99 -5.27 1.81
N ALA A 15 -5.39 -5.72 2.91
CA ALA A 15 -3.95 -5.96 2.99
C ALA A 15 -3.49 -7.07 2.03
N VAL A 16 -4.25 -8.16 1.91
CA VAL A 16 -3.95 -9.24 0.94
C VAL A 16 -4.05 -8.72 -0.50
N VAL A 17 -5.09 -7.96 -0.83
CA VAL A 17 -5.26 -7.39 -2.18
C VAL A 17 -4.12 -6.42 -2.52
N ALA A 18 -3.75 -5.53 -1.59
CA ALA A 18 -2.64 -4.60 -1.79
C ALA A 18 -1.29 -5.34 -1.94
N TRP A 19 -1.05 -6.36 -1.12
CA TRP A 19 0.16 -7.18 -1.21
C TRP A 19 0.26 -7.95 -2.53
N LEU A 20 -0.85 -8.54 -3.01
CA LEU A 20 -0.92 -9.19 -4.32
C LEU A 20 -0.73 -8.19 -5.48
N PHE A 21 -1.25 -6.98 -5.34
CA PHE A 21 -0.99 -5.90 -6.30
C PHE A 21 0.51 -5.57 -6.36
N GLY A 22 1.18 -5.47 -5.20
CA GLY A 22 2.63 -5.33 -5.13
C GLY A 22 3.37 -6.48 -5.81
N ALA A 23 2.94 -7.73 -5.59
CA ALA A 23 3.51 -8.89 -6.27
C ALA A 23 3.36 -8.78 -7.80
N ALA A 24 2.16 -8.42 -8.29
CA ALA A 24 1.91 -8.21 -9.72
C ALA A 24 2.78 -7.09 -10.31
N TRP A 25 2.97 -6.00 -9.56
CA TRP A 25 3.85 -4.89 -9.92
C TRP A 25 5.30 -5.35 -10.09
N TYR A 26 5.86 -6.08 -9.12
CA TYR A 26 7.24 -6.57 -9.22
C TYR A 26 7.40 -7.65 -10.29
N MET A 27 6.40 -8.53 -10.49
CA MET A 27 6.46 -9.53 -11.57
C MET A 27 6.48 -8.89 -12.96
N SER A 28 5.78 -7.77 -13.15
CA SER A 28 5.67 -7.10 -14.46
C SER A 28 6.81 -6.10 -14.72
N LEU A 29 7.26 -5.35 -13.69
CA LEU A 29 8.13 -4.18 -13.88
C LEU A 29 9.53 -4.33 -13.28
N SER A 30 9.85 -5.42 -12.55
CA SER A 30 11.19 -5.58 -11.97
C SER A 30 12.31 -5.64 -13.00
N LYS A 31 12.13 -6.38 -14.10
CA LYS A 31 13.15 -6.50 -15.16
C LYS A 31 13.55 -5.15 -15.79
N PRO A 32 12.61 -4.32 -16.29
CA PRO A 32 12.98 -3.02 -16.83
C PRO A 32 13.57 -2.09 -15.77
N TRP A 33 13.08 -2.14 -14.52
CA TRP A 33 13.65 -1.37 -13.41
C TRP A 33 15.10 -1.75 -13.10
N LEU A 34 15.40 -3.05 -12.99
CA LEU A 34 16.76 -3.56 -12.76
C LEU A 34 17.73 -3.12 -13.87
N LYS A 35 17.28 -3.17 -15.13
CA LYS A 35 18.08 -2.71 -16.28
C LYS A 35 18.37 -1.22 -16.19
N ALA A 36 17.39 -0.39 -15.85
CA ALA A 36 17.57 1.05 -15.70
C ALA A 36 18.48 1.39 -14.51
N ALA A 37 18.36 0.64 -13.41
CA ALA A 37 19.18 0.78 -12.22
C ALA A 37 20.60 0.19 -12.36
N LYS A 38 20.91 -0.48 -13.48
CA LYS A 38 22.18 -1.18 -13.73
C LYS A 38 22.52 -2.21 -12.64
N LEU A 39 21.50 -2.90 -12.13
CA LEU A 39 21.64 -3.95 -11.12
C LEU A 39 21.62 -5.32 -11.79
N ASP A 40 22.58 -6.18 -11.44
CA ASP A 40 22.64 -7.57 -11.90
C ASP A 40 21.92 -8.49 -10.91
N PRO A 41 20.79 -9.12 -11.31
CA PRO A 41 20.06 -10.05 -10.47
C PRO A 41 20.90 -11.24 -9.96
N ALA A 42 21.96 -11.63 -10.68
CA ALA A 42 22.83 -12.73 -10.30
C ALA A 42 23.67 -12.43 -9.05
N THR A 43 23.89 -11.15 -8.75
CA THR A 43 24.65 -10.69 -7.57
C THR A 43 23.76 -10.38 -6.37
N MET A 44 22.43 -10.40 -6.54
CA MET A 44 21.48 -10.05 -5.49
C MET A 44 21.17 -11.26 -4.59
N GLN A 45 21.14 -11.03 -3.28
CA GLN A 45 20.69 -12.03 -2.31
C GLN A 45 19.17 -12.15 -2.32
N ARG A 46 18.67 -13.39 -2.29
CA ARG A 46 17.24 -13.67 -2.13
C ARG A 46 16.89 -13.67 -0.66
N SER A 47 15.94 -12.82 -0.27
CA SER A 47 15.43 -12.75 1.10
C SER A 47 13.91 -12.71 1.07
N ALA A 48 13.28 -13.46 1.99
CA ALA A 48 11.84 -13.40 2.22
C ALA A 48 11.43 -12.21 3.09
N VAL A 49 12.39 -11.56 3.77
CA VAL A 49 12.12 -10.48 4.74
C VAL A 49 11.32 -9.32 4.13
N PRO A 50 11.64 -8.80 2.92
CA PRO A 50 10.87 -7.70 2.34
C PRO A 50 9.39 -8.03 2.12
N PHE A 51 9.06 -9.30 1.83
CA PHE A 51 7.69 -9.74 1.61
C PHE A 51 6.88 -9.79 2.91
N ILE A 52 7.51 -10.21 4.01
CA ILE A 52 6.89 -10.24 5.34
C ILE A 52 6.70 -8.82 5.85
N VAL A 53 7.74 -7.99 5.74
CA VAL A 53 7.70 -6.59 6.17
C VAL A 53 6.65 -5.82 5.36
N SER A 54 6.57 -6.02 4.05
CA SER A 54 5.55 -5.37 3.23
C SER A 54 4.15 -5.80 3.64
N PHE A 55 3.88 -7.08 3.85
CA PHE A 55 2.56 -7.55 4.28
C PHE A 55 2.14 -6.96 5.62
N ILE A 56 3.04 -6.89 6.60
CA ILE A 56 2.77 -6.27 7.90
C ILE A 56 2.49 -4.76 7.72
N ALA A 57 3.27 -4.08 6.88
CA ALA A 57 3.05 -2.67 6.58
C ALA A 57 1.69 -2.42 5.90
N GLU A 58 1.27 -3.29 4.98
CA GLU A 58 -0.06 -3.22 4.34
C GLU A 58 -1.18 -3.43 5.36
N LEU A 59 -1.03 -4.36 6.32
CA LEU A 59 -2.00 -4.53 7.41
C LEU A 59 -2.12 -3.26 8.27
N VAL A 60 -0.99 -2.68 8.66
CA VAL A 60 -0.99 -1.42 9.43
C VAL A 60 -1.65 -0.31 8.63
N MET A 61 -1.33 -0.19 7.33
CA MET A 61 -1.93 0.81 6.44
C MET A 61 -3.43 0.62 6.30
N ALA A 62 -3.90 -0.62 6.13
CA ALA A 62 -5.32 -0.94 6.04
C ALA A 62 -6.09 -0.57 7.33
N ILE A 63 -5.49 -0.81 8.51
CA ILE A 63 -6.07 -0.38 9.80
C ILE A 63 -6.17 1.15 9.87
N VAL A 64 -5.12 1.87 9.47
CA VAL A 64 -5.14 3.34 9.48
C VAL A 64 -6.18 3.88 8.50
N LEU A 65 -6.24 3.32 7.28
CA LEU A 65 -7.20 3.74 6.27
C LEU A 65 -8.65 3.51 6.70
N THR A 66 -8.98 2.37 7.32
CA THR A 66 -10.35 2.15 7.81
C THR A 66 -10.74 3.14 8.91
N LEU A 67 -9.81 3.55 9.77
CA LEU A 67 -10.06 4.55 10.80
C LEU A 67 -10.24 5.95 10.21
N VAL A 68 -9.40 6.33 9.24
CA VAL A 68 -9.48 7.63 8.58
C VAL A 68 -10.76 7.74 7.74
N VAL A 69 -11.03 6.75 6.88
CA VAL A 69 -12.22 6.75 6.04
C VAL A 69 -13.47 6.69 6.92
N GLY A 70 -13.51 5.80 7.92
CA GLY A 70 -14.63 5.69 8.85
C GLY A 70 -14.90 6.99 9.61
N ALA A 71 -13.85 7.70 10.05
CA ALA A 71 -14.01 8.99 10.71
C ALA A 71 -14.57 10.08 9.77
N ILE A 72 -14.10 10.13 8.52
CA ILE A 72 -14.53 11.16 7.55
C ILE A 72 -15.95 10.88 7.02
N THR A 73 -16.35 9.61 6.92
CA THR A 73 -17.70 9.22 6.43
C THR A 73 -18.72 9.06 7.56
N GLY A 74 -18.40 9.48 8.80
CA GLY A 74 -19.32 9.35 9.93
C GLY A 74 -19.69 7.91 10.31
N GLY A 75 -18.79 6.95 10.06
CA GLY A 75 -19.02 5.53 10.32
C GLY A 75 -19.65 4.75 9.17
N GLU A 76 -19.99 5.41 8.05
CA GLU A 76 -20.63 4.78 6.88
C GLU A 76 -19.71 4.76 5.65
N PRO A 77 -18.60 3.99 5.65
CA PRO A 77 -17.68 3.94 4.53
C PRO A 77 -18.32 3.24 3.33
N ASN A 78 -18.05 3.74 2.13
CA ASN A 78 -18.45 3.11 0.87
C ASN A 78 -17.27 3.06 -0.12
N PRO A 79 -17.34 2.24 -1.19
CA PRO A 79 -16.22 2.07 -2.11
C PRO A 79 -15.76 3.36 -2.79
N VAL A 80 -16.68 4.28 -3.09
CA VAL A 80 -16.36 5.57 -3.73
C VAL A 80 -15.57 6.46 -2.77
N ALA A 81 -16.00 6.54 -1.51
CA ALA A 81 -15.28 7.25 -0.47
C ALA A 81 -13.87 6.64 -0.26
N GLY A 82 -13.76 5.32 -0.22
CA GLY A 82 -12.47 4.64 -0.10
C GLY A 82 -11.51 4.98 -1.24
N LEU A 83 -11.99 4.97 -2.49
CA LEU A 83 -11.18 5.36 -3.66
C LEU A 83 -10.75 6.83 -3.62
N LEU A 84 -11.69 7.75 -3.34
CA LEU A 84 -11.41 9.18 -3.30
C LEU A 84 -10.43 9.53 -2.19
N PHE A 85 -10.71 9.09 -0.95
CA PHE A 85 -9.83 9.40 0.17
C PHE A 85 -8.50 8.67 0.09
N GLY A 86 -8.45 7.44 -0.44
CA GLY A 86 -7.20 6.76 -0.75
C GLY A 86 -6.35 7.54 -1.75
N PHE A 87 -6.95 8.04 -2.83
CA PHE A 87 -6.26 8.88 -3.81
C PHE A 87 -5.78 10.20 -3.20
N VAL A 88 -6.61 10.89 -2.42
CA VAL A 88 -6.24 12.16 -1.78
C VAL A 88 -5.09 11.96 -0.76
N LEU A 89 -5.13 10.91 0.05
CA LEU A 89 -4.06 10.58 1.00
C LEU A 89 -2.76 10.23 0.27
N TRP A 90 -2.82 9.43 -0.80
CA TRP A 90 -1.67 9.16 -1.65
C TRP A 90 -1.11 10.45 -2.27
N LEU A 91 -1.97 11.30 -2.82
CA LEU A 91 -1.57 12.54 -3.46
C LEU A 91 -0.87 13.47 -2.45
N GLY A 92 -1.45 13.63 -1.25
CA GLY A 92 -0.95 14.52 -0.23
C GLY A 92 0.37 14.06 0.41
N PHE A 93 0.52 12.77 0.67
CA PHE A 93 1.67 12.24 1.44
C PHE A 93 2.71 11.51 0.59
N ILE A 94 2.30 10.78 -0.45
CA ILE A 94 3.19 9.93 -1.23
C ILE A 94 3.61 10.62 -2.53
N ALA A 95 2.67 11.16 -3.31
CA ALA A 95 3.01 11.79 -4.57
C ALA A 95 3.90 13.03 -4.36
N THR A 96 3.61 13.85 -3.34
CA THR A 96 4.42 15.03 -2.99
C THR A 96 5.85 14.65 -2.56
N THR A 97 6.00 13.60 -1.73
CA THR A 97 7.31 13.15 -1.26
C THR A 97 8.12 12.51 -2.38
N LEU A 98 7.50 11.68 -3.21
CA LEU A 98 8.13 11.13 -4.42
C LEU A 98 8.59 12.25 -5.34
N ALA A 99 7.72 13.25 -5.55
CA ALA A 99 8.05 14.38 -6.40
C ALA A 99 9.31 15.08 -5.88
N VAL A 100 9.44 15.35 -4.58
CA VAL A 100 10.62 16.02 -3.98
C VAL A 100 11.89 15.18 -4.11
N ASN A 101 11.80 13.88 -3.89
CA ASN A 101 12.97 13.01 -3.75
C ASN A 101 13.50 12.40 -5.05
N HIS A 102 12.71 12.42 -6.13
CA HIS A 102 13.03 11.73 -7.39
C HIS A 102 12.96 12.65 -8.62
N ARG A 103 13.30 13.93 -8.46
CA ARG A 103 13.41 14.90 -9.55
C ARG A 103 14.86 15.23 -9.87
#